data_AF-A0A7S3D959-F1
#
_entry.id   AF-A0A7S3D959-F1
#
_cell.length_a   1.000
_cell.length_b   1.000
_cell.length_c   1.000
_cell.angle_alpha   90.00
_cell.angle_beta   90.00
_cell.angle_gamma   90.00
#
_symmetry.space_group_name_H-M   'P 1'
#
loop_
_entity.id
_entity.type
_entity.pdbx_description
1 polymer ?
#
loop_
_entity_poly.entity_id
_entity_poly.type
_entity_poly.pdbx_seq_one_letter_code
_entity_poly.pdbx_strand_id
1 'polypeptide(L)'
;MDFSFSAAVRYQSSACLGHLSTTHLDRIVDLLTMKMHEYLGGKHSGSKDVDIREFVTVQKVIEFLGFGVGTAAQSRITLAYLGNLNVELQKVQRGVLRRQICEGLHEVFNKVFEDEEAFRVFSGTPGPADDFWALYNEIYNVVYKWTKK
;
A
#
# COMPACT_ATOMS: atom_id res chain seq x y z
N MET A 1 -15.98 23.19 -3.93
CA MET A 1 -15.68 22.92 -5.36
C MET A 1 -15.42 21.44 -5.46
N ASP A 2 -16.37 20.70 -6.02
CA ASP A 2 -16.29 19.26 -6.18
C ASP A 2 -15.47 18.98 -7.45
N PHE A 3 -14.16 18.76 -7.31
CA PHE A 3 -13.28 18.41 -8.42
C PHE A 3 -13.52 16.94 -8.80
N SER A 4 -14.71 16.63 -9.34
CA SER A 4 -15.01 15.31 -9.87
C SER A 4 -14.40 15.16 -11.27
N PHE A 5 -13.08 14.95 -11.32
CA PHE A 5 -12.39 14.61 -12.56
C PHE A 5 -12.96 13.30 -13.15
N SER A 6 -13.01 13.21 -14.47
CA SER A 6 -13.49 12.00 -15.15
C SER A 6 -12.60 10.80 -14.80
N ALA A 7 -13.16 9.59 -14.92
CA ALA A 7 -12.39 8.36 -14.67
C ALA A 7 -11.11 8.27 -15.53
N ALA A 8 -11.18 8.75 -16.78
CA ALA A 8 -10.04 8.81 -17.67
C ALA A 8 -8.94 9.75 -17.15
N VAL A 9 -9.31 10.94 -16.66
CA VAL A 9 -8.33 11.89 -16.08
C VAL A 9 -7.69 11.29 -14.84
N ARG A 10 -8.48 10.69 -13.93
CA ARG A 10 -7.94 10.04 -12.73
C ARG A 10 -6.97 8.91 -13.07
N TYR A 11 -7.30 8.07 -14.06
CA TYR A 11 -6.42 6.99 -14.51
C TYR A 11 -5.08 7.53 -15.06
N GLN A 12 -5.13 8.53 -15.93
CA GLN A 12 -3.92 9.15 -16.49
C GLN A 12 -3.07 9.83 -15.42
N SER A 13 -3.70 10.48 -14.44
CA SER A 13 -3.00 11.04 -13.28
C SER A 13 -2.31 9.95 -12.45
N SER A 14 -2.96 8.82 -12.21
CA SER A 14 -2.35 7.69 -11.49
C SER A 14 -1.19 7.07 -12.27
N ALA A 15 -1.31 6.93 -13.59
CA ALA A 15 -0.22 6.45 -14.43
C ALA A 15 1.00 7.39 -14.40
N CYS A 16 0.77 8.71 -14.47
CA CYS A 16 1.81 9.72 -14.31
C CYS A 16 2.47 9.64 -12.93
N LEU A 17 1.66 9.46 -11.88
CA LEU A 17 2.16 9.25 -10.52
C LEU A 17 3.02 7.96 -10.42
N GLY A 18 2.65 6.92 -11.16
CA GLY A 18 3.47 5.72 -11.30
C GLY A 18 4.86 6.01 -11.87
N HIS A 19 4.95 6.81 -12.93
CA HIS A 19 6.26 7.25 -13.44
C HIS A 19 7.05 8.08 -12.42
N LEU A 20 6.40 9.03 -11.73
CA LEU A 20 7.06 9.82 -10.67
C LEU A 20 7.54 8.97 -9.49
N SER A 21 6.85 7.87 -9.21
CA SER A 21 7.21 6.97 -8.12
C SER A 21 8.55 6.27 -8.34
N THR A 22 9.05 6.19 -9.58
CA THR A 22 10.38 5.63 -9.84
C THR A 22 11.52 6.45 -9.21
N THR A 23 11.31 7.74 -8.94
CA THR A 23 12.31 8.64 -8.34
C THR A 23 11.90 9.21 -6.98
N HIS A 24 10.60 9.25 -6.67
CA HIS A 24 10.05 9.89 -5.47
C HIS A 24 9.09 9.00 -4.68
N LEU A 25 9.32 7.68 -4.71
CA LEU A 25 8.47 6.71 -4.01
C LEU A 25 8.32 7.03 -2.52
N ASP A 26 9.40 7.50 -1.88
CA ASP A 26 9.45 7.87 -0.47
C ASP A 26 8.37 8.90 -0.10
N ARG A 27 8.34 10.03 -0.82
CA ARG A 27 7.39 11.12 -0.58
C ARG A 27 5.95 10.69 -0.87
N ILE A 28 5.76 9.86 -1.89
CA ILE A 28 4.44 9.35 -2.26
C ILE A 28 3.93 8.41 -1.17
N VAL A 29 4.79 7.51 -0.68
CA VAL A 29 4.48 6.60 0.43
C VAL A 29 4.13 7.37 1.70
N ASP A 30 4.87 8.42 2.06
CA ASP A 30 4.57 9.25 3.22
C ASP A 30 3.17 9.89 3.10
N LEU A 31 2.83 10.43 1.94
CA LEU A 31 1.50 11.00 1.67
C LEU A 31 0.40 9.94 1.75
N LEU A 32 0.64 8.74 1.20
CA LEU A 32 -0.32 7.65 1.26
C LEU A 32 -0.53 7.16 2.70
N THR A 33 0.54 7.00 3.48
CA THR A 33 0.45 6.60 4.87
C THR A 33 -0.29 7.64 5.72
N MET A 34 0.00 8.93 5.52
CA MET A 34 -0.71 10.02 6.18
C MET A 34 -2.21 9.95 5.87
N LYS A 35 -2.59 9.82 4.60
CA LYS A 35 -4.00 9.70 4.18
C LYS A 35 -4.68 8.45 4.73
N MET A 36 -3.99 7.32 4.70
CA MET A 36 -4.48 6.07 5.28
C MET A 36 -4.77 6.22 6.78
N HIS A 37 -3.86 6.86 7.52
CA HIS A 37 -4.07 7.15 8.94
C HIS A 37 -5.26 8.08 9.18
N GLU A 38 -5.45 9.10 8.33
CA GLU A 38 -6.62 9.99 8.42
C GLU A 38 -7.94 9.22 8.25
N TYR A 39 -8.04 8.36 7.23
CA TYR A 39 -9.27 7.63 6.92
C TYR A 39 -9.53 6.45 7.87
N LEU A 40 -8.49 5.75 8.34
CA LEU A 40 -8.63 4.59 9.22
C LEU A 40 -8.63 4.97 10.71
N GLY A 41 -7.98 6.09 11.07
CA GLY A 41 -7.85 6.58 12.44
C GLY A 41 -9.06 7.36 12.97
N GLY A 42 -10.11 7.55 12.16
CA GLY A 42 -11.39 8.12 12.60
C GLY A 42 -11.36 9.62 12.94
N LYS A 43 -10.36 10.36 12.45
CA LYS A 43 -10.22 11.81 12.71
C LYS A 43 -10.97 12.71 11.72
N HIS A 44 -11.58 12.16 10.67
CA HIS A 44 -12.36 12.95 9.72
C HIS A 44 -13.82 13.12 10.18
N SER A 45 -14.27 14.39 10.18
CA SER A 45 -15.62 14.85 10.53
C SER A 45 -16.62 14.72 9.37
N GLY A 46 -16.24 14.05 8.29
CA GLY A 46 -17.07 13.80 7.11
C GLY A 46 -18.09 12.68 7.32
N SER A 47 -18.94 12.46 6.31
CA SER A 47 -19.77 11.25 6.25
C SER A 47 -18.85 10.04 6.07
N LYS A 48 -19.04 9.00 6.90
CA LYS A 48 -18.25 7.75 6.86
C LYS A 48 -18.16 7.11 5.47
N ASP A 49 -19.14 7.32 4.60
CA ASP A 49 -19.16 6.76 3.24
C ASP A 49 -18.32 7.57 2.24
N VAL A 50 -18.09 8.86 2.50
CA VAL A 50 -17.15 9.67 1.72
C VAL A 50 -15.72 9.23 2.02
N ASP A 51 -15.36 9.10 3.30
CA ASP A 51 -14.04 8.64 3.74
C ASP A 51 -13.69 7.26 3.18
N ILE A 52 -14.67 6.35 3.11
CA ILE A 52 -14.48 5.02 2.51
C ILE A 52 -14.21 5.12 1.01
N ARG A 53 -14.93 5.97 0.28
CA ARG A 53 -14.71 6.15 -1.16
C ARG A 53 -13.36 6.79 -1.47
N GLU A 54 -12.94 7.74 -0.64
CA GLU A 54 -11.62 8.35 -0.75
C GLU A 54 -10.52 7.34 -0.45
N PHE A 55 -10.66 6.56 0.62
CA PHE A 55 -9.73 5.47 0.93
C PHE A 55 -9.61 4.47 -0.22
N VAL A 56 -10.73 4.00 -0.77
CA VAL A 56 -10.75 3.11 -1.94
C VAL A 56 -9.98 3.72 -3.11
N THR A 57 -10.15 5.02 -3.36
CA THR A 57 -9.45 5.73 -4.43
C THR A 57 -7.95 5.80 -4.18
N VAL A 58 -7.55 6.08 -2.94
CA VAL A 58 -6.14 6.10 -2.52
C VAL A 58 -5.50 4.71 -2.66
N GLN A 59 -6.21 3.64 -2.28
CA GLN A 59 -5.70 2.27 -2.42
C GLN A 59 -5.50 1.87 -3.88
N LYS A 60 -6.36 2.30 -4.80
CA LYS A 60 -6.19 2.02 -6.23
C LYS A 60 -4.90 2.59 -6.81
N VAL A 61 -4.34 3.65 -6.23
CA VAL A 61 -3.07 4.22 -6.71
C VAL A 61 -1.89 3.26 -6.52
N ILE A 62 -1.96 2.34 -5.55
CA ILE A 62 -0.90 1.38 -5.23
C ILE A 62 -0.51 0.53 -6.45
N GLU A 63 -1.48 0.20 -7.33
CA GLU A 63 -1.25 -0.58 -8.55
C GLU A 63 -0.25 0.11 -9.52
N PHE A 64 -0.13 1.44 -9.45
CA PHE A 64 0.78 2.21 -10.31
C PHE A 64 2.15 2.48 -9.68
N LEU A 65 2.29 2.34 -8.35
CA LEU A 65 3.51 2.73 -7.67
C LEU A 65 4.63 1.71 -7.83
N GLY A 66 5.86 2.20 -7.96
CA GLY A 66 7.07 1.39 -8.08
C GLY A 66 7.50 0.73 -6.77
N PHE A 67 6.61 0.01 -6.08
CA PHE A 67 7.01 -0.89 -5.00
C PHE A 67 7.89 -2.03 -5.53
N GLY A 68 8.70 -2.62 -4.68
CA GLY A 68 9.55 -3.75 -5.05
C GLY A 68 10.90 -3.76 -4.34
N VAL A 69 11.81 -4.57 -4.86
CA VAL A 69 13.13 -4.84 -4.27
C VAL A 69 14.29 -4.63 -5.24
N GLY A 70 14.06 -3.96 -6.38
CA GLY A 70 15.06 -3.71 -7.42
C GLY A 70 16.25 -2.86 -6.95
N THR A 71 16.08 -2.05 -5.90
CA THR A 71 17.18 -1.34 -5.24
C THR A 71 17.03 -1.36 -3.72
N ALA A 72 18.14 -1.17 -2.98
CA ALA A 72 18.11 -1.09 -1.52
C ALA A 72 17.26 0.07 -0.98
N ALA A 73 17.14 1.17 -1.73
CA ALA A 73 16.27 2.29 -1.35
C ALA A 73 14.79 1.92 -1.54
N GLN A 74 14.45 1.32 -2.68
CA GLN A 74 13.09 0.87 -3.00
C GLN A 74 12.60 -0.20 -2.01
N SER A 75 13.47 -1.16 -1.65
CA SER A 75 13.12 -2.20 -0.67
C SER A 75 12.83 -1.61 0.71
N ARG A 76 13.66 -0.66 1.18
CA ARG A 76 13.42 0.08 2.43
C ARG A 76 12.09 0.82 2.43
N ILE A 77 11.77 1.51 1.35
CA ILE A 77 10.50 2.27 1.22
C ILE A 77 9.31 1.30 1.20
N THR A 78 9.44 0.18 0.50
CA THR A 78 8.41 -0.87 0.46
C THR A 78 8.18 -1.48 1.84
N LEU A 79 9.24 -1.79 2.59
CA LEU A 79 9.15 -2.28 3.97
C LEU A 79 8.52 -1.25 4.91
N ALA A 80 8.91 0.01 4.80
CA ALA A 80 8.32 1.09 5.59
C ALA A 80 6.82 1.23 5.32
N TYR A 81 6.40 1.17 4.06
CA TYR A 81 4.99 1.18 3.68
C TYR A 81 4.24 -0.01 4.28
N LEU A 82 4.77 -1.24 4.15
CA LEU A 82 4.16 -2.45 4.70
C LEU A 82 4.07 -2.42 6.23
N GLY A 83 5.09 -1.90 6.91
CA GLY A 83 5.08 -1.70 8.36
C GLY A 83 3.99 -0.72 8.80
N ASN A 84 3.90 0.44 8.14
CA ASN A 84 2.85 1.42 8.41
C ASN A 84 1.46 0.85 8.12
N LEU A 85 1.29 0.11 7.03
CA LEU A 85 0.06 -0.56 6.69
C LEU A 85 -0.32 -1.55 7.80
N ASN A 86 0.60 -2.42 8.23
CA ASN A 86 0.38 -3.43 9.27
C ASN A 86 -0.18 -2.83 10.58
N VAL A 87 0.34 -1.68 11.02
CA VAL A 87 -0.17 -0.93 12.19
C VAL A 87 -1.65 -0.55 11.99
N GLU A 88 -2.01 -0.11 10.78
CA GLU A 88 -3.37 0.29 10.46
C GLU A 88 -4.31 -0.91 10.24
N LEU A 89 -3.82 -2.05 9.71
CA LEU A 89 -4.62 -3.27 9.49
C LEU A 89 -5.33 -3.74 10.76
N GLN A 90 -4.67 -3.63 11.92
CA GLN A 90 -5.23 -4.04 13.22
C GLN A 90 -6.53 -3.30 13.57
N LYS A 91 -6.74 -2.11 13.00
CA LYS A 91 -7.88 -1.22 13.30
C LYS A 91 -9.05 -1.45 12.34
N VAL A 92 -8.86 -2.19 11.24
CA VAL A 92 -9.84 -2.30 10.16
C VAL A 92 -10.95 -3.30 10.48
N GLN A 93 -12.16 -2.78 10.70
CA GLN A 93 -13.35 -3.60 10.97
C GLN A 93 -14.25 -3.84 9.75
N ARG A 94 -14.31 -2.89 8.80
CA ARG A 94 -15.25 -2.94 7.67
C ARG A 94 -14.74 -3.83 6.54
N GLY A 95 -15.59 -4.74 6.06
CA GLY A 95 -15.25 -5.70 4.99
C GLY A 95 -14.83 -5.04 3.67
N VAL A 96 -15.48 -3.94 3.27
CA VAL A 96 -15.11 -3.21 2.05
C VAL A 96 -13.68 -2.66 2.09
N LEU A 97 -13.22 -2.19 3.26
CA LEU A 97 -11.86 -1.70 3.45
C LEU A 97 -10.85 -2.84 3.42
N ARG A 98 -11.18 -3.97 4.08
CA ARG A 98 -10.35 -5.18 4.04
C ARG A 98 -10.11 -5.66 2.62
N ARG A 99 -11.15 -5.69 1.78
CA ARG A 99 -11.02 -6.09 0.38
C ARG A 99 -10.04 -5.20 -0.37
N GLN A 100 -10.19 -3.88 -0.28
CA GLN A 100 -9.30 -2.94 -0.99
C GLN A 100 -7.85 -3.05 -0.52
N ILE A 101 -7.65 -3.24 0.78
CA ILE A 101 -6.33 -3.48 1.34
C ILE A 101 -5.73 -4.78 0.81
N CYS A 102 -6.51 -5.87 0.75
CA CYS A 102 -6.03 -7.13 0.19
C CYS A 102 -5.67 -7.01 -1.29
N GLU A 103 -6.46 -6.25 -2.07
CA GLU A 103 -6.13 -5.93 -3.47
C GLU A 103 -4.80 -5.14 -3.55
N GLY A 104 -4.61 -4.11 -2.72
CA GLY A 104 -3.35 -3.37 -2.66
C GLY A 104 -2.14 -4.22 -2.22
N LEU A 105 -2.32 -5.07 -1.21
CA LEU A 105 -1.28 -6.02 -0.76
C LEU A 105 -0.89 -7.00 -1.87
N HIS A 106 -1.87 -7.49 -2.64
CA HIS A 106 -1.60 -8.37 -3.78
C HIS A 106 -0.71 -7.67 -4.81
N GLU A 107 -1.00 -6.42 -5.16
CA GLU A 107 -0.18 -5.63 -6.08
C GLU A 107 1.24 -5.40 -5.56
N VAL A 108 1.39 -5.05 -4.28
CA VAL A 108 2.72 -4.84 -3.67
C VAL A 108 3.52 -6.13 -3.68
N PHE A 109 2.91 -7.25 -3.26
CA PHE A 109 3.60 -8.53 -3.21
C PHE A 109 3.93 -9.06 -4.60
N ASN A 110 3.05 -8.92 -5.58
CA ASN A 110 3.36 -9.28 -6.96
C ASN A 110 4.62 -8.55 -7.43
N LYS A 111 4.73 -7.23 -7.21
CA LYS A 111 5.92 -6.45 -7.60
C LYS A 111 7.20 -6.85 -6.86
N VAL A 112 7.08 -7.28 -5.60
CA VAL A 112 8.22 -7.80 -4.83
C VAL A 112 8.71 -9.13 -5.40
N PHE A 113 7.80 -9.98 -5.87
CA PHE A 113 8.11 -11.32 -6.37
C PHE A 113 8.27 -11.42 -7.90
N GLU A 114 7.92 -10.38 -8.66
CA GLU A 114 7.93 -10.37 -10.14
C GLU A 114 9.34 -10.42 -10.73
N ASP A 115 10.29 -9.69 -10.15
CA ASP A 115 11.68 -9.70 -10.58
C ASP A 115 12.46 -10.76 -9.80
N GLU A 116 12.56 -11.98 -10.36
CA GLU A 116 13.24 -13.12 -9.74
C GLU A 116 14.70 -12.82 -9.37
N GLU A 117 15.42 -12.04 -10.19
CA GLU A 117 16.82 -11.73 -9.94
C GLU A 117 16.95 -10.73 -8.79
N ALA A 118 16.18 -9.65 -8.82
CA ALA A 118 16.15 -8.68 -7.72
C ALA A 118 15.71 -9.34 -6.41
N PHE A 119 14.69 -10.21 -6.47
CA PHE A 119 14.21 -10.95 -5.31
C PHE A 119 15.26 -11.93 -4.77
N ARG A 120 15.99 -12.64 -5.64
CA ARG A 120 17.09 -13.52 -5.21
C ARG A 120 18.17 -12.74 -4.47
N VAL A 121 18.61 -11.61 -5.01
CA VAL A 121 19.61 -10.73 -4.37
C VAL A 121 19.08 -10.20 -3.03
N PHE A 122 17.84 -9.73 -3.01
CA PHE A 122 17.18 -9.25 -1.80
C PHE A 122 17.11 -10.34 -0.72
N SER A 123 16.62 -11.53 -1.06
CA SER A 123 16.47 -12.67 -0.14
C SER A 123 17.80 -13.18 0.43
N GLY A 124 18.90 -12.99 -0.32
CA GLY A 124 20.25 -13.29 0.13
C GLY A 124 20.90 -12.21 1.00
N THR A 125 20.24 -11.05 1.21
CA THR A 125 20.76 -9.94 1.99
C THR A 125 20.21 -9.99 3.43
N PRO A 126 21.02 -10.32 4.45
CA PRO A 126 20.57 -10.37 5.84
C PRO A 126 20.07 -9.01 6.33
N GLY A 127 19.03 -9.00 7.17
CA GLY A 127 18.38 -7.78 7.64
C GLY A 127 17.11 -7.46 6.84
N PRO A 128 17.18 -6.83 5.63
CA PRO A 128 15.98 -6.48 4.87
C PRO A 128 15.09 -7.69 4.54
N ALA A 129 15.70 -8.85 4.24
CA ALA A 129 14.94 -10.08 3.99
C ALA A 129 14.24 -10.58 5.26
N ASP A 130 14.92 -10.53 6.41
CA ASP A 130 14.36 -10.97 7.70
C ASP A 130 13.19 -10.05 8.13
N ASP A 131 13.37 -8.74 7.98
CA ASP A 131 12.34 -7.72 8.23
C ASP A 131 11.12 -7.94 7.33
N PHE A 132 11.35 -8.25 6.05
CA PHE A 132 10.28 -8.57 5.11
C PHE A 132 9.47 -9.78 5.56
N TRP A 133 10.14 -10.89 5.87
CA TRP A 133 9.45 -12.13 6.24
C TRP A 133 8.72 -12.00 7.57
N ALA A 134 9.28 -11.26 8.53
CA ALA A 134 8.61 -10.92 9.78
C ALA A 134 7.32 -10.12 9.51
N LEU A 135 7.42 -9.03 8.74
CA LEU A 135 6.26 -8.20 8.38
C LEU A 135 5.22 -8.99 7.56
N TYR A 136 5.66 -9.79 6.59
CA TYR A 136 4.78 -10.64 5.79
C TYR A 136 3.98 -11.59 6.68
N ASN A 137 4.64 -12.26 7.62
CA ASN A 137 3.97 -13.17 8.55
C ASN A 137 2.98 -12.43 9.47
N GLU A 138 3.33 -11.25 9.97
CA GLU A 138 2.42 -10.43 10.77
C GLU A 138 1.16 -10.03 9.97
N ILE A 139 1.34 -9.51 8.76
CA ILE A 139 0.25 -9.13 7.85
C ILE A 139 -0.61 -10.35 7.52
N TYR A 140 0.00 -11.47 7.17
CA TYR A 140 -0.69 -12.73 6.89
C TYR A 140 -1.57 -13.16 8.06
N ASN A 141 -1.05 -13.11 9.29
CA ASN A 141 -1.80 -13.48 10.49
C ASN A 141 -3.01 -12.55 10.73
N VAL A 142 -2.92 -11.27 10.37
CA VAL A 142 -4.06 -10.35 10.44
C VAL A 142 -5.11 -10.69 9.39
N VAL A 143 -4.69 -10.85 8.13
CA VAL A 143 -5.59 -11.17 7.03
C VAL A 143 -6.27 -12.53 7.26
N TYR A 144 -5.54 -13.53 7.75
CA TYR A 144 -6.09 -14.84 8.10
C TYR A 144 -7.13 -14.77 9.23
N LYS A 145 -6.98 -13.84 10.19
CA LYS A 145 -8.04 -13.59 11.19
C LYS A 145 -9.31 -13.00 10.56
N TRP A 146 -9.20 -12.29 9.44
CA TRP A 146 -10.37 -11.76 8.75
C TRP A 146 -11.16 -12.83 8.00
N THR A 147 -10.53 -13.91 7.55
CA THR A 147 -11.23 -15.01 6.85
C THR A 147 -12.03 -15.90 7.78
N LYS A 148 -11.74 -15.85 9.09
CA LYS A 148 -12.45 -16.61 10.14
C LYS A 148 -13.66 -15.88 10.74
N LYS A 149 -13.94 -14.65 10.28
CA LYS A 149 -15.05 -13.82 10.76
C LYS A 149 -16.12 -13.71 9.69
#